data_AF-A0A0Q4PB48-F1
#
_entry.id   AF-A0A0Q4PB48-F1
#
_cell.length_a   1.000
_cell.length_b   1.000
_cell.length_c   1.000
_cell.angle_alpha   90.00
_cell.angle_beta   90.00
_cell.angle_gamma   90.00
#
_symmetry.space_group_name_H-M   'P 1'
#
loop_
_entity.id
_entity.type
_entity.pdbx_description
1 polymer ?
#
loop_
_entity_poly.entity_id
_entity_poly.type
_entity_poly.pdbx_seq_one_letter_code
_entity_poly.pdbx_strand_id
1 'polypeptide(L)'
;MTMVNMLEAKTQLSKLVEAVESGAEAEIIIARNGKPAARIVPIVEMRQPIQFGLAEGKYDPIDWDDWDRQSVEIAKIMAEGEIFPPANGDDDASAA
;
A
#
# COMPACT_ATOMS: atom_id res chain seq x y z
N MET A 1 29.61 2.83 12.66
CA MET A 1 29.14 4.22 12.83
C MET A 1 30.26 5.13 12.38
N THR A 2 30.22 5.53 11.11
CA THR A 2 31.21 6.45 10.54
C THR A 2 30.69 7.87 10.63
N MET A 3 31.58 8.82 10.94
CA MET A 3 31.25 10.24 10.97
C MET A 3 32.11 11.00 9.97
N VAL A 4 31.46 11.74 9.07
CA VAL A 4 32.12 12.53 8.02
C VAL A 4 31.74 14.00 8.15
N ASN A 5 32.63 14.91 7.74
CA ASN A 5 32.32 16.34 7.73
C ASN A 5 31.48 16.70 6.49
N MET A 6 30.78 17.83 6.53
CA MET A 6 29.91 18.32 5.46
C MET A 6 30.61 18.45 4.10
N LEU A 7 31.89 18.84 4.09
CA LEU A 7 32.68 18.97 2.86
C LEU A 7 32.91 17.61 2.18
N GLU A 8 33.30 16.62 2.97
CA GLU A 8 33.53 15.26 2.50
C GLU A 8 32.22 14.61 2.04
N ALA A 9 31.15 14.80 2.81
CA ALA A 9 29.82 14.33 2.46
C ALA A 9 29.33 14.90 1.12
N LYS A 10 29.58 16.19 0.84
CA LYS A 10 29.20 16.81 -0.45
C LYS A 10 29.98 16.21 -1.62
N THR A 11 31.28 15.97 -1.45
CA THR A 11 32.15 15.46 -2.54
C THR A 11 31.95 13.97 -2.81
N GLN A 12 31.65 13.17 -1.77
CA GLN A 12 31.58 11.72 -1.85
C GLN A 12 30.17 11.15 -1.58
N LEU A 13 29.12 11.98 -1.72
CA LEU A 13 27.76 11.60 -1.33
C LEU A 13 27.31 10.27 -1.92
N SER A 14 27.52 10.07 -3.23
CA SER A 14 27.10 8.85 -3.92
C SER A 14 27.77 7.59 -3.35
N LYS A 15 29.05 7.66 -2.98
CA LYS A 15 29.77 6.52 -2.37
C LYS A 15 29.28 6.23 -0.97
N LEU A 16 28.98 7.28 -0.19
CA LEU A 16 28.44 7.12 1.16
C LEU A 16 27.04 6.49 1.11
N VAL A 17 26.22 6.85 0.13
CA VAL A 17 24.91 6.22 -0.09
C VAL A 17 25.08 4.76 -0.50
N GLU A 18 25.96 4.45 -1.45
CA GLU A 18 26.24 3.07 -1.88
C GLU A 18 26.74 2.18 -0.71
N ALA A 19 27.58 2.72 0.18
CA ALA A 19 28.03 2.01 1.37
C ALA A 19 26.88 1.67 2.33
N VAL A 20 25.86 2.54 2.41
CA VAL A 20 24.67 2.33 3.24
C VAL A 20 23.67 1.39 2.56
N GLU A 21 23.49 1.50 1.24
CA GLU A 21 22.61 0.63 0.46
C GLU A 21 23.12 -0.80 0.36
N SER A 22 24.44 -0.99 0.19
CA SER A 22 25.08 -2.31 0.18
C SER A 22 25.12 -2.98 1.56
N GLY A 23 24.79 -2.24 2.63
CA GLY A 23 24.86 -2.71 4.00
C GLY A 23 26.29 -2.80 4.56
N ALA A 24 27.28 -2.26 3.85
CA ALA A 24 28.65 -2.14 4.36
C ALA A 24 28.69 -1.25 5.63
N GLU A 25 27.85 -0.23 5.66
CA GLU A 25 27.60 0.60 6.83
C GLU A 25 26.11 0.67 7.17
N ALA A 26 25.76 0.40 8.43
CA ALA A 26 24.37 0.52 8.89
C ALA A 26 23.90 1.99 8.98
N GLU A 27 24.82 2.90 9.30
CA GLU A 27 24.53 4.33 9.38
C GLU A 27 25.81 5.18 9.29
N ILE A 28 25.69 6.34 8.64
CA ILE A 28 26.76 7.34 8.50
C ILE A 28 26.25 8.68 9.00
N ILE A 29 26.98 9.33 9.92
CA ILE A 29 26.65 10.66 10.43
C ILE A 29 27.42 11.74 9.68
N ILE A 30 26.73 12.78 9.26
CA ILE A 30 27.31 13.99 8.68
C ILE A 30 27.40 15.05 9.78
N ALA A 31 28.60 15.49 10.09
CA ALA A 31 28.87 16.56 11.04
C ALA A 31 29.07 17.91 10.35
N ARG A 32 28.66 18.99 11.04
CA ARG A 32 28.97 20.38 10.72
C ARG A 32 29.75 20.96 11.90
N ASN A 33 30.99 21.37 11.69
CA ASN A 33 31.85 21.94 12.74
C ASN A 33 31.98 21.02 13.96
N GLY A 34 32.17 19.72 13.73
CA GLY A 34 32.31 18.71 14.79
C GLY A 34 31.00 18.34 15.51
N LYS A 35 29.86 18.92 15.13
CA LYS A 35 28.55 18.57 15.67
C LYS A 35 27.76 17.73 14.66
N PRO A 36 27.11 16.63 15.07
CA PRO A 36 26.26 15.84 14.19
C PRO A 36 25.11 16.72 13.68
N ALA A 37 24.90 16.72 12.36
CA ALA A 37 23.92 17.57 11.69
C ALA A 37 22.91 16.77 10.87
N ALA A 38 23.33 15.65 10.27
CA ALA A 38 22.46 14.76 9.52
C ALA A 38 22.96 13.31 9.61
N ARG A 39 22.15 12.36 9.18
CA ARG A 39 22.52 10.94 9.11
C ARG A 39 21.98 10.33 7.82
N ILE A 40 22.79 9.49 7.19
CA ILE A 40 22.42 8.64 6.06
C ILE A 40 22.08 7.25 6.62
N VAL A 41 20.88 6.78 6.33
CA VAL A 41 20.35 5.46 6.73
C VAL A 41 19.71 4.79 5.52
N PRO A 42 19.68 3.45 5.44
CA PRO A 42 19.05 2.78 4.33
C PRO A 42 17.54 3.01 4.38
N ILE A 43 16.92 3.22 3.22
CA ILE A 43 15.46 3.26 3.12
C ILE A 43 14.97 1.83 3.08
N VAL A 44 14.50 1.34 4.23
CA VAL A 44 13.85 0.03 4.30
C VAL A 44 12.38 0.22 3.96
N GLU A 45 11.91 -0.39 2.88
CA GLU A 45 10.48 -0.54 2.64
C GLU A 45 9.88 -1.41 3.75
N MET A 46 9.35 -0.76 4.78
CA MET A 46 8.51 -1.44 5.76
C MET A 46 7.24 -1.85 5.05
N ARG A 47 7.19 -3.11 4.59
CA ARG A 47 5.91 -3.73 4.25
C ARG A 47 5.06 -3.68 5.49
N GLN A 48 3.99 -2.89 5.45
CA GLN A 48 3.02 -2.90 6.54
C GLN A 48 2.51 -4.34 6.70
N PRO A 49 2.53 -4.90 7.93
CA PRO A 49 1.98 -6.22 8.15
C PRO A 49 0.50 -6.19 7.74
N ILE A 50 0.07 -7.19 6.97
CA ILE A 50 -1.34 -7.34 6.61
C ILE A 50 -2.10 -7.60 7.91
N GLN A 51 -3.04 -6.71 8.25
CA GLN A 51 -3.92 -6.89 9.39
C GLN A 51 -5.12 -7.76 8.98
N PHE A 52 -5.09 -9.03 9.38
CA PHE A 52 -6.25 -9.92 9.28
C PHE A 52 -7.31 -9.57 10.33
N GLY A 53 -8.56 -10.01 10.12
CA GLY A 53 -9.64 -9.87 11.11
C GLY A 53 -10.41 -8.54 11.10
N LEU A 54 -10.17 -7.63 10.14
CA LEU A 54 -10.94 -6.37 10.03
C LEU A 54 -12.46 -6.55 9.86
N ALA A 55 -12.88 -7.73 9.42
CA ALA A 55 -14.27 -8.13 9.23
C ALA A 55 -14.75 -9.18 10.26
N GLU A 56 -13.97 -9.46 11.30
CA GLU A 56 -14.36 -10.42 12.34
C GLU A 56 -15.67 -9.99 13.00
N GLY A 57 -16.67 -10.87 12.97
CA GLY A 57 -18.00 -10.63 13.54
C GLY A 57 -18.86 -9.57 12.81
N LYS A 58 -18.42 -9.05 11.66
CA LYS A 58 -19.23 -8.09 10.86
C LYS A 58 -20.26 -8.77 9.95
N TYR A 59 -20.06 -10.05 9.68
CA TYR A 59 -20.91 -10.84 8.80
C TYR A 59 -21.25 -12.14 9.51
N ASP A 60 -22.51 -12.53 9.40
CA ASP A 60 -22.92 -13.86 9.82
C ASP A 60 -22.24 -14.91 8.93
N PRO A 61 -21.97 -16.12 9.47
CA PRO A 61 -21.52 -17.24 8.66
C PRO A 61 -22.47 -17.44 7.47
N ILE A 62 -21.91 -17.62 6.28
CA ILE A 62 -22.71 -17.91 5.09
C ILE A 62 -23.43 -19.23 5.32
N ASP A 63 -24.75 -19.22 5.16
CA ASP A 63 -25.56 -20.43 5.02
C ASP A 63 -25.48 -20.90 3.56
N TRP A 64 -24.89 -22.07 3.35
CA TRP A 64 -24.69 -22.63 2.02
C TRP A 64 -26.00 -23.00 1.33
N ASP A 65 -27.02 -23.42 2.09
CA ASP A 65 -28.33 -23.78 1.52
C ASP A 65 -29.07 -22.51 1.05
N ASP A 66 -28.95 -21.40 1.79
CA ASP A 66 -29.51 -20.11 1.37
C ASP A 66 -28.76 -19.52 0.16
N TRP A 67 -27.44 -19.64 0.14
CA TRP A 67 -26.60 -19.21 -0.98
C TRP A 67 -26.95 -19.94 -2.28
N ASP A 68 -27.13 -21.26 -2.21
CA ASP A 68 -27.51 -22.08 -3.36
C ASP A 68 -28.93 -21.78 -3.85
N ARG A 69 -29.86 -21.47 -2.93
CA ARG A 69 -31.22 -21.05 -3.29
C ARG A 69 -31.23 -19.74 -4.10
N GLN A 70 -30.40 -18.77 -3.72
CA GLN A 70 -30.26 -17.51 -4.47
C GLN A 70 -29.70 -17.76 -5.88
N SER A 71 -28.86 -18.79 -6.06
CA SER A 71 -28.28 -19.14 -7.36
C SER A 71 -29.34 -19.55 -8.40
N VAL A 72 -30.41 -20.23 -7.97
CA VAL A 72 -31.54 -20.61 -8.85
C VAL A 72 -32.30 -19.36 -9.32
N GLU A 73 -32.55 -18.41 -8.42
CA GLU A 73 -33.22 -17.15 -8.74
C GLU A 73 -32.36 -16.29 -9.69
N ILE A 74 -31.05 -16.18 -9.42
CA ILE A 74 -30.10 -15.46 -10.27
C ILE A 74 -30.04 -16.09 -11.67
N ALA A 75 -29.99 -17.42 -11.76
CA ALA A 75 -29.98 -18.12 -13.05
C ALA A 75 -31.24 -17.85 -13.87
N LYS A 76 -32.41 -17.74 -13.23
CA LYS A 76 -33.66 -17.37 -13.89
C LYS A 76 -33.63 -15.94 -14.41
N ILE A 77 -33.15 -14.99 -13.61
CA ILE A 77 -33.00 -13.59 -14.02
C ILE A 77 -31.99 -13.47 -15.17
N MET A 78 -30.91 -14.23 -15.16
CA MET A 78 -29.94 -14.24 -16.26
C MET A 78 -30.48 -14.85 -17.56
N ALA A 79 -31.38 -15.84 -17.47
CA ALA A 79 -31.95 -16.50 -18.64
C ALA A 79 -33.14 -15.74 -19.24
N GLU A 80 -33.97 -15.12 -18.41
CA GLU A 80 -35.23 -14.47 -18.81
C GLU A 80 -35.15 -12.93 -18.81
N GLY A 81 -34.16 -12.35 -18.14
CA GLY A 81 -33.98 -10.91 -18.02
C GLY A 81 -33.44 -10.26 -19.29
N GLU A 82 -33.74 -8.98 -19.46
CA GLU A 82 -33.18 -8.18 -20.56
C GLU A 82 -31.67 -8.00 -20.36
N ILE A 83 -30.89 -8.23 -21.41
CA ILE A 83 -29.42 -8.09 -21.41
C ILE A 83 -29.01 -6.65 -21.09
N PHE A 84 -29.85 -5.69 -21.44
CA PHE A 84 -29.68 -4.28 -21.16
C PHE A 84 -30.80 -3.82 -20.22
N PRO A 85 -30.52 -2.91 -19.28
CA PRO A 85 -31.59 -2.28 -18.51
C PRO A 85 -32.60 -1.62 -19.48
N PRO A 86 -33.88 -1.56 -19.11
CA PRO A 86 -34.91 -1.00 -19.96
C PRO A 86 -34.54 0.45 -20.31
N ALA A 87 -34.72 0.84 -21.58
CA ALA A 87 -34.35 2.14 -22.14
C ALA A 87 -35.17 3.34 -21.59
N ASN A 88 -35.82 3.18 -20.43
CA ASN A 88 -36.44 4.29 -19.71
C ASN A 88 -35.30 5.09 -19.06
N GLY A 89 -34.88 6.13 -19.78
CA GLY A 89 -33.84 7.03 -19.35
C GLY A 89 -34.20 7.71 -18.04
N ASP A 90 -33.52 7.30 -16.99
CA ASP A 90 -33.16 8.16 -15.86
C ASP A 90 -31.61 8.26 -15.81
N ASP A 91 -31.00 8.40 -16.99
CA ASP A 91 -29.64 8.92 -17.13
C ASP A 91 -29.70 10.46 -17.16
N ASP A 92 -29.94 11.04 -15.99
CA ASP A 92 -29.26 12.28 -15.56
C ASP A 92 -28.65 11.92 -14.18
N ALA A 93 -27.41 11.43 -14.15
CA ALA A 93 -26.22 12.25 -14.10
C ALA A 93 -26.30 13.37 -13.04
N SER A 94 -25.57 13.13 -11.95
CA SER A 94 -24.77 14.09 -11.16
C SER A 94 -25.16 15.58 -11.12
N ALA A 95 -25.19 16.11 -9.90
CA ALA A 95 -24.59 17.38 -9.46
C ALA A 95 -25.55 18.29 -8.67
N ALA A 96 -25.52 18.14 -7.35
CA ALA A 96 -25.39 19.24 -6.37
C ALA A 96 -24.93 18.66 -5.03
#